data_AF-A0A0C3D544-F1
#
_entry.id   AF-A0A0C3D544-F1
#
_cell.length_a   1.000
_cell.length_b   1.000
_cell.length_c   1.000
_cell.angle_alpha   90.00
_cell.angle_beta   90.00
_cell.angle_gamma   90.00
#
_symmetry.space_group_name_H-M   'P 1'
#
loop_
_entity.id
_entity.type
_entity.pdbx_description
1 polymer ?
#
loop_
_entity_poly.entity_id
_entity_poly.type
_entity_poly.pdbx_seq_one_letter_code
_entity_poly.pdbx_strand_id
1 'polypeptide(L)'
;MSRISQTLSLLSNLSSKSDAPPHENLKVATVTEQFLPRKQDAVFGDQFVFQTNLLRQRIDAKLLLLPPFPCDNPPYAKSVAYLSSRSGSIKARVYRHPGAENHFFRLHIFARERGVRVTLPPMFRGVVSVKDHDLVRRRKKVWYSRAFRDASENDDEVCIDSEGKIELHLTTSEDASKRGWPRIDHRRTGKILLAYPDLSRVHANPKRHEAMGTHKIHYKESCDWDFVLETTKVIDMSLVIPHYRARHQPIDQRLRTFVGADASPVKLKICRPVPRCKFILEVQATTSDVTIWLPSDFRGHIRHSGKASFSAGFVSRMIANVRFNEADEKWTGDEVVVHTEGMVTFRMWDVHTNAPENMRIENLKRLFHRSRKTSHINWDFLLDD
;
A
#
# COMPACT_ATOMS: atom_id res chain seq x y z
N MET A 1 16.77 19.20 -27.89
CA MET A 1 17.85 19.56 -26.94
C MET A 1 17.56 18.92 -25.59
N SER A 2 18.01 17.67 -25.38
CA SER A 2 17.83 16.94 -24.12
C SER A 2 19.03 17.21 -23.20
N ARG A 3 18.79 17.78 -22.02
CA ARG A 3 19.78 17.78 -20.94
C ARG A 3 19.64 16.45 -20.19
N ILE A 4 20.65 15.62 -20.34
CA ILE A 4 20.83 14.39 -19.55
C ILE A 4 21.17 14.83 -18.13
N SER A 5 20.24 14.65 -17.19
CA SER A 5 20.51 14.81 -15.76
C SER A 5 21.36 13.64 -15.29
N GLN A 6 22.61 13.91 -14.91
CA GLN A 6 23.52 12.94 -14.34
C GLN A 6 23.00 12.44 -12.99
N THR A 7 22.73 11.14 -12.89
CA THR A 7 22.55 10.42 -11.63
C THR A 7 23.91 10.23 -10.97
N LEU A 8 24.28 11.14 -10.05
CA LEU A 8 25.47 10.99 -9.22
C LEU A 8 25.18 10.02 -8.08
N SER A 9 25.48 8.74 -8.28
CA SER A 9 25.63 7.75 -7.22
C SER A 9 27.08 7.74 -6.74
N LEU A 10 27.36 8.33 -5.57
CA LEU A 10 28.65 8.19 -4.88
C LEU A 10 28.41 7.54 -3.51
N LEU A 11 28.81 6.27 -3.38
CA LEU A 11 28.97 5.57 -2.11
C LEU A 11 30.42 5.13 -1.98
N SER A 12 31.18 5.81 -1.11
CA SER A 12 32.26 5.20 -0.33
C SER A 12 32.71 6.11 0.81
N ASN A 13 32.91 5.47 1.97
CA ASN A 13 33.80 5.81 3.09
C ASN A 13 33.09 5.81 4.46
N LEU A 14 33.27 4.69 5.16
CA LEU A 14 33.00 4.50 6.57
C LEU A 14 34.27 4.76 7.39
N SER A 15 34.02 5.25 8.60
CA SER A 15 34.84 5.11 9.80
C SER A 15 36.02 6.09 10.01
N SER A 16 35.75 7.10 10.84
CA SER A 16 36.59 7.36 12.01
C SER A 16 35.72 8.03 13.09
N LYS A 17 35.80 7.48 14.32
CA LYS A 17 35.28 8.10 15.55
C LYS A 17 36.35 9.10 16.01
N SER A 18 35.95 10.36 16.17
CA SER A 18 36.79 11.41 16.76
C SER A 18 35.97 12.09 17.84
N ASP A 19 36.41 11.96 19.09
CA ASP A 19 35.85 12.60 20.27
C ASP A 19 36.58 13.93 20.53
N ALA A 20 36.02 15.01 20.00
CA ALA A 20 36.21 16.39 20.49
C ALA A 20 35.09 17.25 19.87
N PRO A 21 34.60 18.33 20.53
CA PRO A 21 33.48 19.12 20.02
C PRO A 21 33.99 20.33 19.24
N PRO A 22 33.88 20.39 17.90
CA PRO A 22 34.05 21.64 17.21
C PRO A 22 32.66 22.24 16.99
N HIS A 23 32.55 23.56 17.04
CA HIS A 23 31.48 24.27 16.34
C HIS A 23 31.67 24.05 14.83
N GLU A 24 31.48 22.81 14.37
CA GLU A 24 31.51 22.47 12.96
C GLU A 24 30.33 23.19 12.31
N ASN A 25 30.65 24.14 11.45
CA ASN A 25 29.74 24.68 10.47
C ASN A 25 29.27 23.51 9.60
N LEU A 26 28.19 22.85 10.04
CA LEU A 26 27.60 21.74 9.31
C LEU A 26 27.24 22.23 7.91
N LYS A 27 27.89 21.62 6.92
CA LYS A 27 27.66 21.91 5.51
C LYS A 27 26.15 21.78 5.21
N VAL A 28 25.57 22.85 4.69
CA VAL A 28 24.15 22.89 4.31
C VAL A 28 24.04 22.49 2.84
N ALA A 29 23.44 21.34 2.59
CA ALA A 29 23.03 20.95 1.26
C ALA A 29 21.69 21.59 0.94
N THR A 30 21.69 22.51 -0.03
CA THR A 30 20.45 23.05 -0.59
C THR A 30 20.06 22.20 -1.79
N VAL A 31 18.84 21.67 -1.80
CA VAL A 31 18.33 20.93 -2.96
C VAL A 31 17.03 21.56 -3.43
N THR A 32 16.89 21.72 -4.74
CA THR A 32 15.67 22.24 -5.36
C THR A 32 15.23 21.26 -6.44
N GLU A 33 14.00 20.78 -6.34
CA GLU A 33 13.43 19.81 -7.26
C GLU A 33 12.08 20.30 -7.79
N GLN A 34 11.81 20.03 -9.06
CA GLN A 34 10.56 20.36 -9.72
C GLN A 34 9.87 19.08 -10.20
N PHE A 35 8.63 18.91 -9.80
CA PHE A 35 7.81 17.77 -10.16
C PHE A 35 6.79 18.17 -11.21
N LEU A 36 6.84 17.53 -12.38
CA LEU A 36 5.77 17.57 -13.37
C LEU A 36 4.84 16.37 -13.15
N PRO A 37 3.52 16.58 -13.16
CA PRO A 37 2.57 15.48 -13.02
C PRO A 37 2.68 14.58 -14.25
N ARG A 38 2.53 13.27 -14.04
CA ARG A 38 2.57 12.27 -15.11
C ARG A 38 1.32 11.42 -15.04
N LYS A 39 0.86 10.91 -16.19
CA LYS A 39 -0.27 9.99 -16.23
C LYS A 39 0.07 8.69 -15.51
N GLN A 40 -0.93 8.10 -14.85
CA GLN A 40 -0.76 6.92 -14.00
C GLN A 40 -0.27 5.68 -14.78
N ASP A 41 -0.68 5.55 -16.05
CA ASP A 41 -0.27 4.50 -16.97
C ASP A 41 1.18 4.66 -17.47
N ALA A 42 1.70 5.88 -17.49
CA ALA A 42 3.08 6.19 -17.87
C ALA A 42 4.10 5.92 -16.75
N VAL A 43 3.65 5.52 -15.55
CA VAL A 43 4.51 5.25 -14.40
C VAL A 43 4.74 3.75 -14.23
N PHE A 44 5.91 3.30 -14.68
CA PHE A 44 6.39 1.94 -14.41
C PHE A 44 7.30 1.94 -13.17
N GLY A 45 6.78 1.49 -12.03
CA GLY A 45 7.56 1.34 -10.77
C GLY A 45 7.92 2.66 -10.06
N ASP A 46 8.95 2.65 -9.22
CA ASP A 46 9.43 3.79 -8.40
C ASP A 46 10.19 4.86 -9.21
N GLN A 47 9.90 5.02 -10.51
CA GLN A 47 10.73 5.82 -11.43
C GLN A 47 10.65 7.35 -11.22
N PHE A 48 9.76 7.85 -10.35
CA PHE A 48 9.61 9.29 -10.04
C PHE A 48 9.90 9.61 -8.59
N VAL A 49 10.99 9.03 -8.12
CA VAL A 49 11.51 9.19 -6.79
C VAL A 49 12.68 10.16 -6.83
N PHE A 50 12.47 11.37 -6.34
CA PHE A 50 13.58 12.21 -5.91
C PHE A 50 14.13 11.66 -4.60
N GLN A 51 15.42 11.33 -4.54
CA GLN A 51 16.05 10.81 -3.33
C GLN A 51 17.31 11.60 -2.98
N THR A 52 17.38 12.10 -1.75
CA THR A 52 18.61 12.69 -1.19
C THR A 52 18.95 11.99 0.12
N ASN A 53 20.14 11.42 0.20
CA ASN A 53 20.66 10.76 1.40
C ASN A 53 22.02 11.34 1.77
N LEU A 54 22.08 12.12 2.85
CA LEU A 54 23.32 12.76 3.31
C LEU A 54 23.61 12.38 4.76
N LEU A 55 24.79 11.86 5.03
CA LEU A 55 25.11 11.31 6.35
C LEU A 55 25.23 12.39 7.44
N ARG A 56 25.88 13.51 7.13
CA ARG A 56 26.27 14.55 8.10
C ARG A 56 25.85 15.98 7.75
N GLN A 57 25.00 16.15 6.74
CA GLN A 57 24.66 17.48 6.23
C GLN A 57 23.23 17.87 6.59
N ARG A 58 23.05 19.17 6.84
CA ARG A 58 21.74 19.77 6.94
C ARG A 58 21.13 19.84 5.54
N ILE A 59 19.93 19.34 5.37
CA ILE A 59 19.20 19.40 4.10
C ILE A 59 18.25 20.59 4.15
N ASP A 60 18.33 21.50 3.17
CA ASP A 60 17.31 22.52 2.89
C ASP A 60 16.71 22.21 1.52
N ALA A 61 15.60 21.47 1.51
CA ALA A 61 14.91 21.03 0.31
C ALA A 61 13.77 22.00 -0.06
N LYS A 62 13.74 22.41 -1.32
CA LYS A 62 12.64 23.16 -1.94
C LYS A 62 12.02 22.28 -3.04
N LEU A 63 10.79 21.85 -2.80
CA LEU A 63 10.07 20.94 -3.69
C LEU A 63 8.94 21.72 -4.37
N LEU A 64 8.93 21.79 -5.70
CA LEU A 64 7.92 22.52 -6.46
C LEU A 64 7.03 21.55 -7.24
N LEU A 65 5.73 21.57 -6.99
CA LEU A 65 4.72 20.88 -7.79
C LEU A 65 4.25 21.81 -8.92
N LEU A 66 4.48 21.39 -10.17
CA LEU A 66 4.07 22.11 -11.37
C LEU A 66 2.68 21.66 -11.85
N PRO A 67 1.95 22.52 -12.58
CA PRO A 67 0.69 22.14 -13.22
C PRO A 67 0.93 21.10 -14.33
N PRO A 68 -0.09 20.33 -14.70
CA PRO A 68 -0.03 19.45 -15.87
C PRO A 68 0.05 20.25 -17.18
N PHE A 69 0.48 19.57 -18.25
CA PHE A 69 0.36 20.16 -19.58
C PHE A 69 -1.11 20.35 -19.94
N PRO A 70 -1.48 21.39 -20.70
CA PRO A 70 -2.88 21.69 -21.02
C PRO A 70 -3.66 20.55 -21.70
N CYS A 71 -2.97 19.62 -22.35
CA CYS A 71 -3.56 18.45 -23.01
C CYS A 71 -3.66 17.20 -22.12
N ASP A 72 -3.06 17.23 -20.93
CA ASP A 72 -3.05 16.10 -20.01
C ASP A 72 -4.23 16.20 -19.06
N ASN A 73 -5.04 15.14 -18.99
CA ASN A 73 -6.16 15.02 -18.05
C ASN A 73 -5.80 14.04 -16.92
N PRO A 74 -6.36 14.24 -15.71
CA PRO A 74 -6.22 13.29 -14.60
C PRO A 74 -6.82 11.91 -14.95
N PRO A 75 -6.44 10.83 -14.24
CA PRO A 75 -5.64 10.80 -13.02
C PRO A 75 -4.12 10.90 -13.26
N TYR A 76 -3.45 11.66 -12.40
CA TYR A 76 -1.99 11.76 -12.38
C TYR A 76 -1.41 10.88 -11.28
N ALA A 77 -0.25 10.28 -11.53
CA ALA A 77 0.53 9.61 -10.50
C ALA A 77 1.05 10.61 -9.46
N LYS A 78 1.19 10.17 -8.20
CA LYS A 78 1.78 10.98 -7.13
C LYS A 78 3.27 11.19 -7.37
N SER A 79 3.74 12.41 -7.21
CA SER A 79 5.18 12.70 -7.19
C SER A 79 5.78 12.28 -5.85
N VAL A 80 6.93 11.61 -5.86
CA VAL A 80 7.51 11.04 -4.63
C VAL A 80 8.88 11.64 -4.32
N ALA A 81 9.08 12.06 -3.07
CA ALA A 81 10.34 12.60 -2.58
C ALA A 81 10.78 11.90 -1.29
N TYR A 82 12.04 11.46 -1.23
CA TYR A 82 12.68 10.86 -0.07
C TYR A 82 13.85 11.72 0.38
N LEU A 83 13.76 12.24 1.61
CA LEU A 83 14.81 13.02 2.26
C LEU A 83 15.34 12.22 3.45
N SER A 84 16.62 11.90 3.46
CA SER A 84 17.27 11.16 4.54
C SER A 84 18.52 11.88 5.02
N SER A 85 18.61 12.12 6.33
CA SER A 85 19.81 12.60 6.98
C SER A 85 20.04 11.88 8.30
N ARG A 86 21.22 11.29 8.50
CA ARG A 86 21.48 10.54 9.75
C ARG A 86 21.71 11.48 10.93
N SER A 87 22.58 12.48 10.76
CA SER A 87 22.96 13.40 11.86
C SER A 87 22.59 14.86 11.60
N GLY A 88 22.13 15.20 10.39
CA GLY A 88 21.74 16.56 10.03
C GLY A 88 20.25 16.84 10.21
N SER A 89 19.90 18.11 10.44
CA SER A 89 18.49 18.54 10.43
C SER A 89 17.96 18.61 9.00
N ILE A 90 16.67 18.30 8.81
CA ILE A 90 16.02 18.42 7.51
C ILE A 90 15.02 19.58 7.55
N LYS A 91 15.13 20.51 6.60
CA LYS A 91 14.16 21.55 6.33
C LYS A 91 13.57 21.32 4.95
N ALA A 92 12.31 20.94 4.88
CA ALA A 92 11.60 20.73 3.62
C ALA A 92 10.55 21.82 3.42
N ARG A 93 10.52 22.43 2.25
CA ARG A 93 9.52 23.42 1.84
C ARG A 93 8.86 22.94 0.57
N VAL A 94 7.56 22.68 0.63
CA VAL A 94 6.77 22.22 -0.50
C VAL A 94 5.95 23.39 -1.02
N TYR A 95 6.09 23.66 -2.31
CA TYR A 95 5.36 24.70 -3.04
C TYR A 95 4.46 24.02 -4.06
N ARG A 96 3.21 24.51 -4.16
CA ARG A 96 2.26 24.09 -5.20
C ARG A 96 2.00 25.27 -6.10
N HIS A 97 2.35 25.16 -7.38
CA HIS A 97 2.08 26.18 -8.37
C HIS A 97 0.56 26.25 -8.64
N PRO A 98 -0.01 27.44 -8.93
CA PRO A 98 -1.39 27.54 -9.43
C PRO A 98 -1.62 26.64 -10.65
N GLY A 99 -2.76 25.93 -10.70
CA GLY A 99 -3.05 24.92 -11.73
C GLY A 99 -2.56 23.50 -11.38
N ALA A 100 -1.83 23.32 -10.28
CA ALA A 100 -1.36 22.01 -9.81
C ALA A 100 -2.27 21.45 -8.68
N GLU A 101 -3.55 21.82 -8.64
CA GLU A 101 -4.50 21.43 -7.58
C GLU A 101 -4.65 19.91 -7.49
N ASN A 102 -4.65 19.24 -8.64
CA ASN A 102 -4.80 17.79 -8.79
C ASN A 102 -3.46 17.03 -8.83
N HIS A 103 -2.34 17.73 -8.59
CA HIS A 103 -1.02 17.11 -8.54
C HIS A 103 -0.67 16.75 -7.09
N PHE A 104 -0.93 15.49 -6.73
CA PHE A 104 -0.66 14.96 -5.41
C PHE A 104 0.80 14.55 -5.24
N PHE A 105 1.29 14.59 -3.99
CA PHE A 105 2.67 14.21 -3.68
C PHE A 105 2.77 13.31 -2.45
N ARG A 106 3.88 12.57 -2.38
CA ARG A 106 4.29 11.75 -1.25
C ARG A 106 5.70 12.15 -0.81
N LEU A 107 5.83 12.65 0.42
CA LEU A 107 7.09 13.10 0.98
C LEU A 107 7.48 12.21 2.17
N HIS A 108 8.58 11.47 2.03
CA HIS A 108 9.19 10.69 3.10
C HIS A 108 10.41 11.43 3.66
N ILE A 109 10.44 11.60 4.98
CA ILE A 109 11.55 12.23 5.68
C ILE A 109 12.05 11.27 6.74
N PHE A 110 13.36 10.98 6.72
CA PHE A 110 14.06 10.19 7.72
C PHE A 110 15.18 11.02 8.34
N ALA A 111 15.08 11.32 9.64
CA ALA A 111 16.06 12.13 10.36
C ALA A 111 16.29 11.60 11.78
N ARG A 112 17.41 10.92 12.05
CA ARG A 112 17.65 10.33 13.39
C ARG A 112 17.90 11.40 14.44
N GLU A 113 19.03 12.09 14.37
CA GLU A 113 19.52 12.82 15.55
C GLU A 113 18.98 14.26 15.69
N ARG A 114 18.63 14.91 14.58
CA ARG A 114 18.28 16.34 14.57
C ARG A 114 16.86 16.60 14.08
N GLY A 115 16.37 17.79 14.39
CA GLY A 115 14.98 18.16 14.12
C GLY A 115 14.63 18.24 12.62
N VAL A 116 13.35 18.02 12.35
CA VAL A 116 12.72 18.14 11.04
C VAL A 116 11.82 19.37 11.04
N ARG A 117 11.94 20.23 10.03
CA ARG A 117 10.98 21.30 9.77
C ARG A 117 10.35 21.11 8.40
N VAL A 118 9.03 20.95 8.34
CA VAL A 118 8.29 20.88 7.07
C VAL A 118 7.38 22.08 6.94
N THR A 119 7.42 22.73 5.79
CA THR A 119 6.48 23.79 5.42
C THR A 119 5.68 23.31 4.22
N LEU A 120 4.37 23.19 4.39
CA LEU A 120 3.42 22.65 3.41
C LEU A 120 2.63 23.79 2.73
N PRO A 121 2.21 23.62 1.47
CA PRO A 121 1.45 24.65 0.75
C PRO A 121 0.08 24.93 1.42
N PRO A 122 -0.50 26.11 1.24
CA PRO A 122 -1.81 26.46 1.84
C PRO A 122 -2.93 25.50 1.43
N MET A 123 -2.83 24.95 0.22
CA MET A 123 -3.78 23.97 -0.33
C MET A 123 -3.40 22.52 -0.05
N PHE A 124 -2.55 22.24 0.96
CA PHE A 124 -2.23 20.87 1.35
C PHE A 124 -3.52 20.12 1.70
N ARG A 125 -3.77 19.00 1.03
CA ARG A 125 -4.97 18.17 1.19
C ARG A 125 -4.55 16.73 1.34
N GLY A 126 -4.31 16.31 2.58
CA GLY A 126 -3.93 14.93 2.83
C GLY A 126 -3.48 14.67 4.26
N VAL A 127 -2.61 13.69 4.43
CA VAL A 127 -2.23 13.14 5.73
C VAL A 127 -0.76 13.34 6.06
N VAL A 128 -0.47 13.60 7.33
CA VAL A 128 0.90 13.69 7.86
C VAL A 128 1.11 12.61 8.91
N SER A 129 1.79 11.53 8.56
CA SER A 129 2.14 10.45 9.48
C SER A 129 3.48 10.73 10.14
N VAL A 130 3.51 10.74 11.47
CA VAL A 130 4.75 10.85 12.25
C VAL A 130 5.01 9.51 12.95
N LYS A 131 6.14 8.89 12.65
CA LYS A 131 6.62 7.69 13.35
C LYS A 131 7.59 8.13 14.43
N ASP A 132 7.23 7.85 15.67
CA ASP A 132 8.08 8.04 16.83
C ASP A 132 8.69 6.68 17.22
N HIS A 133 10.00 6.54 17.12
CA HIS A 133 10.71 5.32 17.54
C HIS A 133 10.97 5.27 19.05
N ASP A 134 10.65 6.35 19.78
CA ASP A 134 11.03 6.55 21.17
C ASP A 134 9.89 6.25 22.17
N LEU A 135 9.02 5.27 21.88
CA LEU A 135 7.98 4.81 22.81
C LEU A 135 8.52 4.28 24.15
N VAL A 136 9.84 4.16 24.32
CA VAL A 136 10.45 3.63 25.55
C VAL A 136 10.99 4.70 26.49
N ARG A 137 11.26 5.96 26.10
CA ARG A 137 12.03 6.85 27.01
C ARG A 137 11.53 8.24 27.40
N ARG A 138 10.88 9.09 26.62
CA ARG A 138 10.46 10.42 27.17
C ARG A 138 9.21 11.01 26.51
N ARG A 139 8.28 11.48 27.34
CA ARG A 139 7.12 12.32 26.98
C ARG A 139 7.59 13.58 26.22
N LYS A 140 7.51 13.58 24.88
CA LYS A 140 7.54 14.80 24.08
C LYS A 140 6.11 15.13 23.63
N LYS A 141 5.66 16.35 23.88
CA LYS A 141 4.36 16.87 23.43
C LYS A 141 4.40 17.08 21.91
N VAL A 142 3.77 16.19 21.15
CA VAL A 142 3.41 16.44 19.75
C VAL A 142 2.08 17.19 19.74
N TRP A 143 2.07 18.39 19.16
CA TRP A 143 0.86 19.20 18.98
C TRP A 143 0.38 19.01 17.55
N TYR A 144 -0.77 18.37 17.35
CA TYR A 144 -1.78 18.55 16.28
C TYR A 144 -2.69 17.31 16.24
N SER A 145 -3.99 17.49 16.48
CA SER A 145 -5.01 16.45 16.32
C SER A 145 -6.01 16.83 15.22
N ARG A 146 -5.90 16.18 14.06
CA ARG A 146 -7.05 15.97 13.18
C ARG A 146 -7.02 14.49 12.83
N ALA A 147 -8.13 13.79 13.09
CA ALA A 147 -8.22 12.35 12.93
C ALA A 147 -7.75 11.92 11.53
N PHE A 148 -6.70 11.10 11.48
CA PHE A 148 -6.10 10.59 10.26
C PHE A 148 -7.06 9.59 9.61
N ARG A 149 -7.68 9.97 8.49
CA ARG A 149 -8.29 9.01 7.56
C ARG A 149 -7.18 8.26 6.82
N ASP A 150 -7.48 7.07 6.30
CA ASP A 150 -6.56 6.44 5.35
C ASP A 150 -6.37 7.37 4.15
N ALA A 151 -5.12 7.55 3.73
CA ALA A 151 -4.81 8.40 2.59
C ALA A 151 -5.52 7.86 1.36
N SER A 152 -6.42 8.67 0.78
CA SER A 152 -6.98 8.35 -0.52
C SER A 152 -5.86 8.34 -1.58
N GLU A 153 -6.10 7.65 -2.70
CA GLU A 153 -5.22 7.77 -3.87
C GLU A 153 -5.12 9.22 -4.37
N ASN A 154 -6.05 10.09 -3.96
CA ASN A 154 -6.11 11.52 -4.29
C ASN A 154 -5.77 12.44 -3.10
N ASP A 155 -5.00 11.96 -2.11
CA ASP A 155 -4.53 12.78 -0.99
C ASP A 155 -3.01 12.97 -1.03
N ASP A 156 -2.54 14.12 -0.55
CA ASP A 156 -1.13 14.34 -0.23
C ASP A 156 -0.69 13.44 0.94
N GLU A 157 0.56 12.99 0.92
CA GLU A 157 1.10 12.12 1.96
C GLU A 157 2.44 12.65 2.45
N VAL A 158 2.57 12.87 3.76
CA VAL A 158 3.85 13.25 4.38
C VAL A 158 4.15 12.26 5.48
N CYS A 159 5.24 11.52 5.37
CA CYS A 159 5.68 10.53 6.34
C CYS A 159 6.99 11.01 6.95
N ILE A 160 7.00 11.29 8.25
CA ILE A 160 8.17 11.75 8.99
C ILE A 160 8.57 10.67 10.00
N ASP A 161 9.80 10.21 9.88
CA ASP A 161 10.46 9.32 10.80
C ASP A 161 11.65 10.09 11.40
N SER A 162 11.52 10.50 12.67
CA SER A 162 12.55 11.28 13.33
C SER A 162 12.53 11.14 14.85
N GLU A 163 13.72 11.02 15.47
CA GLU A 163 13.89 11.07 16.93
C GLU A 163 14.04 12.53 17.44
N GLY A 164 14.29 13.45 16.50
CA GLY A 164 14.46 14.88 16.72
C GLY A 164 13.15 15.66 16.91
N LYS A 165 13.28 16.98 17.14
CA LYS A 165 12.12 17.87 17.19
C LYS A 165 11.48 18.02 15.81
N ILE A 166 10.19 17.76 15.69
CA ILE A 166 9.43 17.98 14.45
C ILE A 166 8.66 19.30 14.54
N GLU A 167 8.81 20.16 13.52
CA GLU A 167 8.09 21.41 13.35
C GLU A 167 7.33 21.37 12.01
N LEU A 168 5.99 21.38 12.07
CA LEU A 168 5.13 21.44 10.90
C LEU A 168 4.54 22.85 10.76
N HIS A 169 4.57 23.39 9.55
CA HIS A 169 4.00 24.69 9.23
C HIS A 169 3.16 24.59 7.97
N LEU A 170 1.96 25.18 7.98
CA LEU A 170 1.20 25.45 6.77
C LEU A 170 1.56 26.87 6.31
N THR A 171 1.85 27.03 5.02
CA THR A 171 2.11 28.36 4.47
C THR A 171 0.81 29.14 4.43
N THR A 172 0.79 30.39 4.92
CA THR A 172 -0.38 31.26 4.79
C THR A 172 -0.40 31.96 3.42
N SER A 173 -1.57 32.39 2.95
CA SER A 173 -1.69 33.16 1.70
C SER A 173 -0.89 34.48 1.76
N GLU A 174 -0.77 35.09 2.93
CA GLU A 174 0.03 36.29 3.15
C GLU A 174 1.54 36.04 3.00
N ASP A 175 2.01 34.85 3.38
CA ASP A 175 3.41 34.44 3.19
C ASP A 175 3.75 34.20 1.71
N ALA A 176 2.74 33.89 0.89
CA ALA A 176 2.89 33.64 -0.53
C ALA A 176 2.95 34.95 -1.34
N SER A 177 2.13 35.96 -0.99
CA SER A 177 2.13 37.25 -1.70
C SER A 177 3.36 38.11 -1.40
N LYS A 178 3.91 38.02 -0.17
CA LYS A 178 5.17 38.70 0.20
C LYS A 178 6.42 38.06 -0.42
N ARG A 179 6.28 36.89 -1.04
CA ARG A 179 7.36 36.14 -1.71
C ARG A 179 6.94 35.76 -3.13
N GLY A 180 6.64 36.76 -3.96
CA GLY A 180 6.76 36.56 -5.41
C GLY A 180 8.13 35.92 -5.67
N TRP A 181 8.16 34.81 -6.41
CA TRP A 181 9.35 33.96 -6.60
C TRP A 181 10.60 34.83 -6.72
N PRO A 182 11.37 35.00 -5.62
CA PRO A 182 12.49 35.90 -5.69
C PRO A 182 13.49 35.16 -6.55
N ARG A 183 13.95 35.80 -7.63
CA ARG A 183 15.32 35.59 -8.11
C ARG A 183 16.17 35.51 -6.84
N ILE A 184 16.75 34.32 -6.64
CA ILE A 184 17.23 33.82 -5.35
C ILE A 184 18.07 34.91 -4.65
N ASP A 185 17.53 35.52 -3.58
CA ASP A 185 18.32 36.24 -2.58
C ASP A 185 17.56 36.49 -1.26
N HIS A 186 18.31 36.85 -0.22
CA HIS A 186 18.16 36.51 1.21
C HIS A 186 17.18 37.32 2.12
N ARG A 187 16.79 36.65 3.25
CA ARG A 187 16.32 37.14 4.60
C ARG A 187 14.89 37.74 4.68
N ARG A 188 14.03 37.61 5.73
CA ARG A 188 14.00 37.19 7.17
C ARG A 188 12.61 36.56 7.48
N THR A 189 12.42 35.77 8.55
CA THR A 189 11.09 35.29 9.01
C THR A 189 10.93 35.37 10.54
N GLY A 190 9.81 35.90 11.00
CA GLY A 190 9.33 35.88 12.40
C GLY A 190 8.50 34.62 12.72
N LYS A 191 8.36 34.31 14.02
CA LYS A 191 7.64 33.15 14.58
C LYS A 191 6.45 33.64 15.42
N ILE A 192 5.28 33.01 15.28
CA ILE A 192 4.14 33.13 16.20
C ILE A 192 3.70 31.72 16.61
N LEU A 193 3.41 31.53 17.90
CA LEU A 193 2.97 30.28 18.54
C LEU A 193 1.55 30.48 19.09
N LEU A 194 0.64 29.52 18.87
CA LEU A 194 -0.67 29.45 19.52
C LEU A 194 -0.87 28.05 20.13
N ALA A 195 -1.50 27.98 21.30
CA ALA A 195 -1.68 26.78 22.12
C ALA A 195 -3.16 26.61 22.54
N TYR A 196 -3.70 25.38 22.50
CA TYR A 196 -4.96 24.93 23.14
C TYR A 196 -4.96 23.39 23.41
N PRO A 197 -5.80 22.85 24.32
CA PRO A 197 -5.38 21.85 25.29
C PRO A 197 -5.83 20.41 25.04
N ASP A 198 -4.96 19.52 25.50
CA ASP A 198 -5.11 18.23 26.20
C ASP A 198 -6.37 17.35 26.01
N LEU A 199 -6.17 16.17 25.43
CA LEU A 199 -7.02 14.98 25.58
C LEU A 199 -6.13 13.74 25.66
N SER A 200 -6.16 13.07 26.81
CA SER A 200 -5.38 11.88 27.12
C SER A 200 -6.04 10.56 26.65
N ARG A 201 -5.19 9.61 26.26
CA ARG A 201 -5.37 8.14 26.14
C ARG A 201 -6.36 7.62 25.08
N VAL A 202 -5.78 7.15 23.96
CA VAL A 202 -6.40 6.16 23.05
C VAL A 202 -5.38 5.05 22.81
N HIS A 203 -5.66 3.84 23.29
CA HIS A 203 -4.98 2.64 22.80
C HIS A 203 -5.28 2.52 21.30
N ALA A 204 -4.25 2.40 20.45
CA ALA A 204 -4.42 2.25 19.02
C ALA A 204 -5.14 0.92 18.73
N ASN A 205 -6.46 1.00 18.60
CA ASN A 205 -7.30 -0.11 18.21
C ASN A 205 -6.84 -0.54 16.80
N PRO A 206 -6.47 -1.82 16.56
CA PRO A 206 -6.17 -2.28 15.21
C PRO A 206 -7.33 -1.88 14.30
N LYS A 207 -7.00 -1.20 13.20
CA LYS A 207 -7.99 -0.68 12.25
C LYS A 207 -8.88 -1.84 11.82
N ARG A 208 -10.15 -1.82 12.25
CA ARG A 208 -11.12 -2.84 11.88
C ARG A 208 -11.39 -2.71 10.39
N HIS A 209 -11.06 -3.74 9.62
CA HIS A 209 -11.41 -3.79 8.21
C HIS A 209 -12.94 -3.85 8.07
N GLU A 210 -13.48 -3.13 7.07
CA GLU A 210 -14.90 -3.21 6.76
C GLU A 210 -15.22 -4.57 6.12
N ALA A 211 -16.34 -5.19 6.51
CA ALA A 211 -16.75 -6.51 6.03
C ALA A 211 -17.19 -6.53 4.55
N MET A 212 -17.19 -5.37 3.88
CA MET A 212 -17.64 -5.21 2.51
C MET A 212 -16.59 -4.49 1.66
N GLY A 213 -16.70 -4.66 0.34
CA GLY A 213 -15.93 -3.88 -0.64
C GLY A 213 -14.57 -4.48 -1.00
N THR A 214 -13.65 -3.64 -1.49
CA THR A 214 -12.38 -4.09 -2.04
C THR A 214 -11.23 -3.77 -1.10
N HIS A 215 -10.46 -4.78 -0.71
CA HIS A 215 -9.35 -4.66 0.24
C HIS A 215 -8.04 -5.09 -0.40
N LYS A 216 -7.03 -4.23 -0.35
CA LYS A 216 -5.68 -4.56 -0.83
C LYS A 216 -4.92 -5.32 0.25
N ILE A 217 -4.33 -6.46 -0.10
CA ILE A 217 -3.50 -7.24 0.82
C ILE A 217 -2.08 -6.68 0.80
N HIS A 218 -1.51 -6.47 1.98
CA HIS A 218 -0.14 -6.00 2.14
C HIS A 218 0.66 -7.01 2.95
N TYR A 219 1.85 -7.35 2.44
CA TYR A 219 2.78 -8.22 3.16
C TYR A 219 3.21 -7.61 4.50
N LYS A 220 3.16 -8.39 5.58
CA LYS A 220 3.56 -8.04 6.94
C LYS A 220 4.60 -9.04 7.44
N GLU A 221 5.86 -8.62 7.47
CA GLU A 221 7.01 -9.48 7.83
C GLU A 221 6.93 -10.07 9.25
N SER A 222 6.31 -9.36 10.19
CA SER A 222 6.24 -9.75 11.60
C SER A 222 4.89 -10.32 12.03
N CYS A 223 3.99 -10.62 11.09
CA CYS A 223 2.65 -11.11 11.40
C CYS A 223 2.41 -12.48 10.75
N ASP A 224 1.71 -13.36 11.44
CA ASP A 224 1.32 -14.65 10.88
C ASP A 224 0.34 -14.51 9.71
N TRP A 225 -0.38 -13.38 9.68
CA TRP A 225 -1.40 -13.05 8.69
C TRP A 225 -1.15 -11.67 8.10
N ASP A 226 -1.15 -11.60 6.77
CA ASP A 226 -1.05 -10.34 6.02
C ASP A 226 -2.39 -9.59 6.07
N PHE A 227 -3.51 -10.33 6.07
CA PHE A 227 -4.87 -9.81 6.23
C PHE A 227 -5.66 -10.64 7.25
N VAL A 228 -6.38 -9.97 8.15
CA VAL A 228 -7.25 -10.60 9.15
C VAL A 228 -8.54 -9.81 9.22
N LEU A 229 -9.67 -10.52 9.08
CA LEU A 229 -10.99 -9.99 9.35
C LEU A 229 -11.76 -11.00 10.20
N GLU A 230 -12.27 -10.55 11.34
CA GLU A 230 -13.23 -11.29 12.15
C GLU A 230 -14.45 -10.40 12.38
N THR A 231 -15.64 -10.90 12.02
CA THR A 231 -16.87 -10.11 12.10
C THR A 231 -18.09 -11.00 12.20
N THR A 232 -19.11 -10.51 12.90
CA THR A 232 -20.43 -11.15 12.98
C THR A 232 -21.38 -10.69 11.86
N LYS A 233 -20.93 -9.74 11.03
CA LYS A 233 -21.68 -9.16 9.92
C LYS A 233 -21.45 -9.94 8.63
N VAL A 234 -22.44 -9.89 7.73
CA VAL A 234 -22.35 -10.40 6.36
C VAL A 234 -21.06 -9.90 5.70
N ILE A 235 -20.32 -10.83 5.10
CA ILE A 235 -19.06 -10.55 4.42
C ILE A 235 -19.32 -10.59 2.91
N ASP A 236 -19.01 -9.49 2.22
CA ASP A 236 -19.05 -9.42 0.76
C ASP A 236 -17.88 -8.58 0.24
N MET A 237 -16.75 -9.24 0.00
CA MET A 237 -15.52 -8.52 -0.31
C MET A 237 -14.62 -9.14 -1.35
N SER A 238 -13.83 -8.27 -1.96
CA SER A 238 -12.79 -8.58 -2.93
C SER A 238 -11.42 -8.32 -2.33
N LEU A 239 -10.63 -9.38 -2.16
CA LEU A 239 -9.25 -9.32 -1.68
C LEU A 239 -8.30 -9.20 -2.88
N VAL A 240 -7.62 -8.06 -2.98
CA VAL A 240 -6.71 -7.74 -4.09
C VAL A 240 -5.29 -8.08 -3.71
N ILE A 241 -4.74 -9.09 -4.38
CA ILE A 241 -3.34 -9.47 -4.29
C ILE A 241 -2.51 -8.43 -5.06
N PRO A 242 -1.43 -7.89 -4.49
CA PRO A 242 -0.59 -6.92 -5.16
C PRO A 242 0.06 -7.53 -6.41
N HIS A 243 0.17 -6.73 -7.48
CA HIS A 243 0.85 -7.12 -8.72
C HIS A 243 2.39 -7.17 -8.57
N TYR A 244 2.91 -6.71 -7.43
CA TYR A 244 4.33 -6.67 -7.12
C TYR A 244 4.61 -7.47 -5.85
N ARG A 245 5.84 -7.99 -5.77
CA ARG A 245 6.40 -8.58 -4.55
C ARG A 245 6.94 -7.46 -3.67
N ALA A 246 6.59 -7.44 -2.38
CA ALA A 246 7.16 -6.46 -1.46
C ALA A 246 8.68 -6.67 -1.34
N ARG A 247 9.45 -5.59 -1.18
CA ARG A 247 10.93 -5.61 -1.17
C ARG A 247 11.53 -6.65 -0.21
N HIS A 248 10.87 -6.90 0.91
CA HIS A 248 11.32 -7.80 1.97
C HIS A 248 10.52 -9.11 2.04
N GLN A 249 9.57 -9.34 1.14
CA GLN A 249 8.86 -10.61 1.07
C GLN A 249 9.81 -11.67 0.50
N PRO A 250 10.06 -12.82 1.15
CA PRO A 250 10.84 -13.91 0.56
C PRO A 250 10.24 -14.42 -0.77
N ILE A 251 11.05 -15.03 -1.63
CA ILE A 251 10.61 -15.48 -2.97
C ILE A 251 9.45 -16.48 -2.87
N ASP A 252 9.53 -17.39 -1.91
CA ASP A 252 8.54 -18.46 -1.71
C ASP A 252 7.45 -18.11 -0.68
N GLN A 253 7.46 -16.88 -0.16
CA GLN A 253 6.51 -16.46 0.85
C GLN A 253 5.13 -16.22 0.23
N ARG A 254 4.16 -16.99 0.72
CA ARG A 254 2.75 -16.87 0.35
C ARG A 254 2.09 -15.74 1.15
N LEU A 255 1.18 -14.99 0.52
CA LEU A 255 0.36 -14.04 1.25
C LEU A 255 -0.70 -14.79 2.06
N ARG A 256 -0.77 -14.56 3.35
CA ARG A 256 -1.67 -15.25 4.28
C ARG A 256 -2.86 -14.38 4.61
N THR A 257 -4.06 -14.88 4.36
CA THR A 257 -5.32 -14.16 4.59
C THR A 257 -6.26 -15.00 5.43
N PHE A 258 -6.80 -14.39 6.48
CA PHE A 258 -7.75 -15.00 7.40
C PHE A 258 -9.07 -14.23 7.39
N VAL A 259 -10.18 -14.95 7.23
CA VAL A 259 -11.53 -14.40 7.31
C VAL A 259 -12.40 -15.27 8.22
N GLY A 260 -12.72 -14.76 9.40
CA GLY A 260 -13.63 -15.36 10.37
C GLY A 260 -15.03 -14.72 10.33
N ALA A 261 -16.06 -15.55 10.25
CA ALA A 261 -17.46 -15.17 10.38
C ALA A 261 -18.18 -16.14 11.33
N ASP A 262 -19.23 -15.70 12.01
CA ASP A 262 -20.05 -16.61 12.82
C ASP A 262 -21.08 -17.33 11.94
N ALA A 263 -22.35 -16.90 12.02
CA ALA A 263 -23.50 -17.44 11.30
C ALA A 263 -23.92 -16.58 10.08
N SER A 264 -23.14 -15.54 9.76
CA SER A 264 -23.41 -14.66 8.63
C SER A 264 -22.82 -15.19 7.31
N PRO A 265 -23.56 -15.14 6.19
CA PRO A 265 -23.05 -15.55 4.88
C PRO A 265 -21.74 -14.87 4.49
N VAL A 266 -20.85 -15.63 3.85
CA VAL A 266 -19.52 -15.17 3.44
C VAL A 266 -19.40 -15.21 1.92
N LYS A 267 -19.12 -14.07 1.30
CA LYS A 267 -18.79 -13.93 -0.12
C LYS A 267 -17.41 -13.33 -0.26
N LEU A 268 -16.47 -14.12 -0.77
CA LEU A 268 -15.07 -13.72 -0.90
C LEU A 268 -14.60 -13.90 -2.33
N LYS A 269 -13.95 -12.87 -2.86
CA LYS A 269 -13.35 -12.92 -4.18
C LYS A 269 -11.86 -12.63 -4.09
N ILE A 270 -11.03 -13.52 -4.63
CA ILE A 270 -9.59 -13.27 -4.76
C ILE A 270 -9.30 -12.66 -6.12
N CYS A 271 -8.84 -11.41 -6.11
CA CYS A 271 -8.41 -10.68 -7.30
C CYS A 271 -6.89 -10.79 -7.45
N ARG A 272 -6.43 -11.60 -8.42
CA ARG A 272 -5.01 -11.77 -8.74
C ARG A 272 -4.67 -11.12 -10.09
N PRO A 273 -4.04 -9.94 -10.11
CA PRO A 273 -3.64 -9.28 -11.36
C PRO A 273 -2.42 -9.94 -12.02
N VAL A 274 -1.59 -10.65 -11.24
CA VAL A 274 -0.37 -11.30 -11.74
C VAL A 274 -0.31 -12.75 -11.23
N PRO A 275 -0.13 -13.75 -12.11
CA PRO A 275 -0.18 -15.19 -11.76
C PRO A 275 0.94 -15.67 -10.83
N ARG A 276 1.92 -14.82 -10.55
CA ARG A 276 3.15 -15.20 -9.82
C ARG A 276 3.00 -15.13 -8.30
N CYS A 277 2.01 -14.43 -7.78
CA CYS A 277 1.85 -14.28 -6.34
C CYS A 277 0.99 -15.43 -5.79
N LYS A 278 1.61 -16.20 -4.89
CA LYS A 278 0.99 -17.33 -4.20
C LYS A 278 0.28 -16.84 -2.95
N PHE A 279 -0.83 -17.47 -2.60
CA PHE A 279 -1.60 -17.09 -1.41
C PHE A 279 -2.11 -18.29 -0.61
N ILE A 280 -2.40 -18.03 0.66
CA ILE A 280 -3.15 -18.89 1.57
C ILE A 280 -4.40 -18.11 1.99
N LEU A 281 -5.57 -18.67 1.71
CA LEU A 281 -6.84 -18.16 2.21
C LEU A 281 -7.41 -19.15 3.23
N GLU A 282 -7.56 -18.72 4.47
CA GLU A 282 -8.29 -19.45 5.49
C GLU A 282 -9.60 -18.74 5.81
N VAL A 283 -10.69 -19.48 5.67
CA VAL A 283 -12.05 -19.02 5.98
C VAL A 283 -12.60 -19.89 7.09
N GLN A 284 -12.98 -19.26 8.20
CA GLN A 284 -13.67 -19.92 9.31
C GLN A 284 -15.08 -19.38 9.41
N ALA A 285 -16.06 -20.26 9.32
CA ALA A 285 -17.45 -20.02 9.60
C ALA A 285 -18.04 -21.16 10.41
N THR A 286 -19.07 -20.89 11.21
CA THR A 286 -19.73 -21.95 12.00
C THR A 286 -20.72 -22.73 11.13
N THR A 287 -21.89 -22.16 10.89
CA THR A 287 -22.98 -22.76 10.09
C THR A 287 -23.27 -21.98 8.81
N SER A 288 -22.42 -21.01 8.46
CA SER A 288 -22.67 -20.09 7.35
C SER A 288 -22.36 -20.71 6.00
N ASP A 289 -23.16 -20.36 4.99
CA ASP A 289 -22.80 -20.60 3.61
C ASP A 289 -21.63 -19.70 3.18
N VAL A 290 -20.66 -20.30 2.52
CA VAL A 290 -19.43 -19.66 2.07
C VAL A 290 -19.35 -19.74 0.56
N THR A 291 -19.27 -18.60 -0.14
CA THR A 291 -19.01 -18.54 -1.58
C THR A 291 -17.65 -17.91 -1.84
N ILE A 292 -16.78 -18.62 -2.56
CA ILE A 292 -15.42 -18.17 -2.89
C ILE A 292 -15.23 -18.10 -4.41
N TRP A 293 -14.93 -16.92 -4.92
CA TRP A 293 -14.47 -16.72 -6.30
C TRP A 293 -12.95 -16.78 -6.35
N LEU A 294 -12.44 -17.85 -6.97
CA LEU A 294 -11.02 -18.08 -7.16
C LEU A 294 -10.57 -17.66 -8.56
N PRO A 295 -9.33 -17.14 -8.71
CA PRO A 295 -8.84 -16.68 -9.99
C PRO A 295 -8.64 -17.86 -10.95
N SER A 296 -8.95 -17.71 -12.24
CA SER A 296 -8.98 -18.80 -13.21
C SER A 296 -7.63 -19.50 -13.45
N ASP A 297 -6.54 -18.87 -13.03
CA ASP A 297 -5.18 -19.41 -13.04
C ASP A 297 -4.78 -20.07 -11.71
N PHE A 298 -5.72 -20.28 -10.77
CA PHE A 298 -5.47 -20.96 -9.49
C PHE A 298 -4.92 -22.36 -9.72
N ARG A 299 -3.83 -22.68 -9.03
CA ARG A 299 -3.19 -24.00 -9.04
C ARG A 299 -2.78 -24.33 -7.62
N GLY A 300 -3.51 -25.21 -6.97
CA GLY A 300 -3.47 -25.24 -5.53
C GLY A 300 -4.27 -26.33 -4.87
N HIS A 301 -4.21 -26.28 -3.54
CA HIS A 301 -4.95 -27.17 -2.66
C HIS A 301 -6.20 -26.46 -2.16
N ILE A 302 -7.31 -27.18 -2.14
CA ILE A 302 -8.54 -26.75 -1.50
C ILE A 302 -8.88 -27.76 -0.41
N ARG A 303 -8.97 -27.28 0.82
CA ARG A 303 -9.44 -28.04 1.99
C ARG A 303 -10.76 -27.46 2.43
N HIS A 304 -11.78 -28.29 2.61
CA HIS A 304 -13.07 -27.83 3.12
C HIS A 304 -13.71 -28.89 4.03
N SER A 305 -14.45 -28.44 5.06
CA SER A 305 -15.23 -29.34 5.93
C SER A 305 -16.70 -29.46 5.54
N GLY A 306 -17.29 -28.41 4.94
CA GLY A 306 -18.70 -28.37 4.55
C GLY A 306 -18.98 -29.05 3.21
N LYS A 307 -20.26 -29.15 2.84
CA LYS A 307 -20.68 -29.68 1.54
C LYS A 307 -20.26 -28.74 0.43
N ALA A 308 -19.36 -29.18 -0.45
CA ALA A 308 -18.85 -28.36 -1.54
C ALA A 308 -19.75 -28.42 -2.79
N SER A 309 -19.95 -27.27 -3.42
CA SER A 309 -20.53 -27.12 -4.74
C SER A 309 -19.58 -26.33 -5.64
N PHE A 310 -19.61 -26.63 -6.94
CA PHE A 310 -18.68 -26.06 -7.91
C PHE A 310 -19.42 -25.45 -9.07
N SER A 311 -19.00 -24.26 -9.49
CA SER A 311 -19.54 -23.65 -10.69
C SER A 311 -19.06 -24.34 -11.97
N ALA A 312 -19.81 -24.18 -13.07
CA ALA A 312 -19.47 -24.79 -14.35
C ALA A 312 -18.06 -24.40 -14.85
N GLY A 313 -17.70 -23.12 -14.73
CA GLY A 313 -16.38 -22.63 -15.13
C GLY A 313 -15.25 -23.19 -14.26
N PHE A 314 -15.51 -23.36 -12.96
CA PHE A 314 -14.57 -24.01 -12.06
C PHE A 314 -14.31 -25.46 -12.50
N VAL A 315 -15.37 -26.24 -12.74
CA VAL A 315 -15.25 -27.63 -13.20
C VAL A 315 -14.55 -27.71 -14.56
N SER A 316 -14.90 -26.85 -15.52
CA SER A 316 -14.36 -26.94 -16.87
C SER A 316 -12.90 -26.50 -17.00
N ARG A 317 -12.43 -25.55 -16.18
CA ARG A 317 -11.09 -24.96 -16.35
C ARG A 317 -10.13 -25.18 -15.18
N MET A 318 -10.65 -25.25 -13.96
CA MET A 318 -9.82 -25.20 -12.76
C MET A 318 -9.62 -26.57 -12.14
N ILE A 319 -10.62 -27.45 -12.20
CA ILE A 319 -10.63 -28.72 -11.44
C ILE A 319 -9.39 -29.59 -11.68
N ALA A 320 -8.86 -29.60 -12.91
CA ALA A 320 -7.65 -30.37 -13.27
C ALA A 320 -6.37 -29.86 -12.60
N ASN A 321 -6.37 -28.62 -12.11
CA ASN A 321 -5.24 -27.97 -11.44
C ASN A 321 -5.44 -27.87 -9.91
N VAL A 322 -6.51 -28.47 -9.39
CA VAL A 322 -6.89 -28.37 -7.99
C VAL A 322 -6.84 -29.74 -7.34
N ARG A 323 -6.25 -29.80 -6.15
CA ARG A 323 -6.29 -30.99 -5.30
C ARG A 323 -7.21 -30.75 -4.11
N PHE A 324 -8.07 -31.71 -3.80
CA PHE A 324 -9.11 -31.58 -2.78
C PHE A 324 -8.81 -32.43 -1.57
N ASN A 325 -8.81 -31.82 -0.38
CA ASN A 325 -8.68 -32.49 0.92
C ASN A 325 -7.46 -33.43 1.04
N GLU A 326 -6.44 -33.23 0.20
CA GLU A 326 -5.19 -33.99 0.27
C GLU A 326 -4.29 -33.44 1.39
N ALA A 327 -3.79 -34.37 2.22
CA ALA A 327 -2.80 -34.10 3.25
C ALA A 327 -1.39 -34.11 2.62
N ASP A 328 -1.05 -33.07 1.87
CA ASP A 328 0.33 -32.81 1.48
C ASP A 328 0.89 -31.67 2.35
N GLU A 329 1.75 -32.01 3.30
CA GLU A 329 2.41 -31.04 4.18
C GLU A 329 3.45 -30.18 3.43
N LYS A 330 3.87 -30.59 2.23
CA LYS A 330 4.96 -29.95 1.47
C LYS A 330 4.47 -29.11 0.30
N TRP A 331 3.17 -28.82 0.22
CA TRP A 331 2.64 -28.01 -0.87
C TRP A 331 3.14 -26.56 -0.80
N THR A 332 3.68 -26.09 -1.92
CA THR A 332 4.23 -24.73 -2.04
C THR A 332 3.42 -23.83 -2.96
N GLY A 333 2.25 -24.26 -3.46
CA GLY A 333 1.38 -23.50 -4.36
C GLY A 333 0.33 -22.67 -3.62
N ASP A 334 -0.75 -22.33 -4.34
CA ASP A 334 -1.91 -21.67 -3.73
C ASP A 334 -2.62 -22.63 -2.77
N GLU A 335 -3.20 -22.11 -1.70
CA GLU A 335 -3.93 -22.90 -0.71
C GLU A 335 -5.20 -22.17 -0.25
N VAL A 336 -6.31 -22.89 -0.20
CA VAL A 336 -7.59 -22.40 0.30
C VAL A 336 -8.11 -23.41 1.32
N VAL A 337 -8.40 -22.94 2.53
CA VAL A 337 -8.93 -23.73 3.63
C VAL A 337 -10.25 -23.12 4.06
N VAL A 338 -11.32 -23.92 4.10
CA VAL A 338 -12.66 -23.47 4.48
C VAL A 338 -13.22 -24.38 5.57
N HIS A 339 -13.37 -23.85 6.77
CA HIS A 339 -14.03 -24.52 7.87
C HIS A 339 -15.45 -23.95 8.01
N THR A 340 -16.45 -24.79 7.77
CA THR A 340 -17.88 -24.49 7.99
C THR A 340 -18.70 -25.78 7.98
N GLU A 341 -19.83 -25.77 8.68
CA GLU A 341 -20.90 -26.78 8.57
C GLU A 341 -21.89 -26.45 7.43
N GLY A 342 -21.88 -25.21 6.93
CA GLY A 342 -22.72 -24.75 5.83
C GLY A 342 -22.26 -25.23 4.44
N MET A 343 -22.92 -24.75 3.39
CA MET A 343 -22.55 -25.05 2.01
C MET A 343 -21.34 -24.21 1.58
N VAL A 344 -20.36 -24.84 0.92
CA VAL A 344 -19.19 -24.15 0.35
C VAL A 344 -19.31 -24.12 -1.16
N THR A 345 -19.51 -22.95 -1.75
CA THR A 345 -19.61 -22.76 -3.20
C THR A 345 -18.31 -22.19 -3.77
N PHE A 346 -17.59 -22.97 -4.55
CA PHE A 346 -16.41 -22.51 -5.28
C PHE A 346 -16.77 -22.06 -6.70
N ARG A 347 -16.34 -20.85 -7.04
CA ARG A 347 -16.62 -20.21 -8.33
C ARG A 347 -15.33 -19.75 -9.01
N MET A 348 -15.38 -19.65 -10.33
CA MET A 348 -14.27 -19.10 -11.12
C MET A 348 -14.45 -17.59 -11.37
N TRP A 349 -13.36 -16.84 -11.17
CA TRP A 349 -13.16 -15.48 -11.65
C TRP A 349 -12.13 -15.48 -12.79
N ASP A 350 -12.53 -15.08 -13.99
CA ASP A 350 -11.62 -15.06 -15.14
C ASP A 350 -10.69 -13.83 -15.05
N VAL A 351 -9.42 -14.09 -14.74
CA VAL A 351 -8.41 -13.04 -14.53
C VAL A 351 -8.03 -12.30 -15.83
N HIS A 352 -8.29 -12.88 -16.99
CA HIS A 352 -7.92 -12.28 -18.28
C HIS A 352 -8.98 -11.29 -18.73
N THR A 353 -10.24 -11.60 -18.45
CA THR A 353 -11.38 -10.74 -18.79
C THR A 353 -11.82 -9.84 -17.63
N ASN A 354 -11.26 -10.04 -16.44
CA ASN A 354 -11.71 -9.38 -15.20
C ASN A 354 -13.23 -9.47 -15.03
N ALA A 355 -13.79 -10.66 -15.27
CA ALA A 355 -15.21 -10.91 -15.25
C ALA A 355 -15.52 -12.22 -14.50
N PRO A 356 -16.74 -12.36 -13.95
CA PRO A 356 -17.21 -13.65 -13.47
C PRO A 356 -17.32 -14.61 -14.65
N GLU A 357 -17.28 -15.91 -14.37
CA GLU A 357 -17.46 -16.93 -15.41
C GLU A 357 -18.73 -16.69 -16.25
N ASN A 358 -18.62 -16.85 -17.57
CA ASN A 358 -19.79 -16.81 -18.43
C ASN A 358 -20.47 -18.18 -18.41
N MET A 359 -21.49 -18.33 -17.55
CA MET A 359 -22.20 -19.60 -17.34
C MET A 359 -22.74 -20.20 -18.64
N ARG A 360 -23.23 -19.38 -19.58
CA ARG A 360 -23.77 -19.87 -20.85
C ARG A 360 -22.69 -20.52 -21.72
N ILE A 361 -21.53 -19.88 -21.82
CA ILE A 361 -20.40 -20.38 -22.60
C ILE A 361 -19.84 -21.66 -21.99
N GLU A 362 -19.68 -21.71 -20.66
CA GLU A 362 -19.13 -22.89 -19.99
C GLU A 362 -20.11 -24.08 -20.03
N ASN A 363 -21.42 -23.84 -19.88
CA ASN A 363 -22.44 -24.87 -20.08
C ASN A 363 -22.44 -25.40 -21.52
N LEU A 364 -22.31 -24.50 -22.50
CA LEU A 364 -22.25 -24.87 -23.91
C LEU A 364 -20.98 -25.69 -24.21
N LYS A 365 -19.82 -25.30 -23.66
CA LYS A 365 -18.59 -26.09 -23.76
C LYS A 365 -18.77 -27.49 -23.17
N ARG A 366 -19.45 -27.63 -22.03
CA ARG A 366 -19.74 -28.93 -21.41
C ARG A 366 -20.59 -29.83 -22.30
N LEU A 367 -21.59 -29.26 -22.99
CA LEU A 367 -22.45 -30.01 -23.92
C LEU A 367 -21.68 -30.49 -25.16
N PHE A 368 -20.78 -29.66 -25.70
CA PHE A 368 -20.08 -29.95 -26.96
C PHE A 368 -18.71 -30.66 -26.80
N HIS A 369 -18.07 -30.63 -25.62
CA HIS A 369 -16.76 -31.28 -25.41
C HIS A 369 -16.83 -32.79 -25.09
N ARG A 370 -18.03 -33.40 -25.08
CA ARG A 370 -18.23 -34.82 -24.76
C ARG A 370 -17.66 -35.82 -25.80
N SER A 371 -16.99 -35.35 -26.87
CA SER A 371 -16.52 -36.19 -27.98
C SER A 371 -15.06 -36.67 -27.86
N ARG A 372 -14.23 -36.09 -26.98
CA ARG A 372 -12.83 -36.54 -26.83
C ARG A 372 -12.69 -37.50 -25.63
N LYS A 373 -12.53 -38.78 -25.95
CA LYS A 373 -12.14 -39.85 -25.01
C LYS A 373 -10.82 -39.48 -24.32
N THR A 374 -10.89 -38.98 -23.10
CA THR A 374 -9.71 -38.84 -22.23
C THR A 374 -10.08 -39.29 -20.82
N SER A 375 -9.42 -40.38 -20.39
CA SER A 375 -9.12 -40.81 -19.01
C SER A 375 -10.22 -40.71 -17.95
N HIS A 376 -10.72 -41.90 -17.56
CA HIS A 376 -11.25 -42.39 -16.28
C HIS A 376 -11.27 -41.48 -15.02
N ILE A 377 -11.69 -40.23 -15.12
CA ILE A 377 -12.13 -39.46 -13.95
C ILE A 377 -13.57 -39.92 -13.69
N ASN A 378 -13.76 -40.65 -12.59
CA ASN A 378 -15.09 -41.08 -12.16
C ASN A 378 -15.88 -39.83 -11.73
N TRP A 379 -16.85 -39.42 -12.55
CA TRP A 379 -17.69 -38.24 -12.30
C TRP A 379 -18.89 -38.56 -11.41
N ASP A 380 -19.00 -39.79 -10.87
CA ASP A 380 -20.14 -40.23 -10.07
C ASP A 380 -20.29 -39.50 -8.72
N PHE A 381 -19.26 -38.80 -8.23
CA PHE A 381 -19.37 -38.03 -6.98
C PHE A 381 -20.26 -36.77 -7.07
N LEU A 382 -20.75 -36.41 -8.26
CA LEU A 382 -21.64 -35.26 -8.48
C LEU A 382 -23.14 -35.61 -8.46
N LEU A 383 -23.50 -36.89 -8.29
CA LEU A 383 -24.87 -37.36 -8.38
C LEU A 383 -25.43 -38.00 -7.09
N ASP A 384 -24.62 -38.13 -6.03
CA ASP A 384 -25.14 -38.57 -4.74
C ASP A 384 -25.53 -37.35 -3.89
N ASP A 385 -26.83 -37.30 -3.55
CA ASP A 385 -27.61 -36.17 -3.04
C ASP A 385 -27.15 -35.55 -1.72
#